data_AF-A0A1G9U713-F1
#
_entry.id   AF-A0A1G9U713-F1
#
_cell.length_a   1.000
_cell.length_b   1.000
_cell.length_c   1.000
_cell.angle_alpha   90.00
_cell.angle_beta   90.00
_cell.angle_gamma   90.00
#
_symmetry.space_group_name_H-M   'P 1'
#
loop_
_entity.id
_entity.type
_entity.pdbx_description
1 polymer ?
#
loop_
_entity_poly.entity_id
_entity_poly.type
_entity_poly.pdbx_seq_one_letter_code
_entity_poly.pdbx_strand_id
1 'polypeptide(L)'
;MLCPKCGQEYEGPQCPRCDGPVVLVNNSDYLKRKKAYEERLKNRGKEELEEDKKEEKKEFDLMEVVDGLFSEENKMSKLKRKARGLVKKLRKSKRKSTKDTKSSNKNNENNEEGPLKSVSIRKAKKFKYNIRRIAFLVAALVCLVLIIVGIYKLVTRKNYELFFSYNDKIYNVTDLESSYVCDESDAVFAVDGKTFYQAENLDIEGSIKQEMASNDGDYLAFVSYLEDGNYEIIVNTSKGTVKLATNKNSKELVALRDSGVLIYTETEELNDEGGTGSKSLNVVFFDGLEYQTINLSEDISKYYVYTAQNLVVAVDNDGNLFEYNYKTKKKTSLEGNVTNLLGMSSDNYNYYSYSADLVNEWDKANSFVYAIGYVYYLYDIKDAKSTVLTKSSDSSMEFIYDEANNYIYALNTNTVYSAKLDGDTVSSLEELDNIKTARNVVYNYSTKELYFIDGDSNLVRVKKGEEKELESNVYDGSLSLVSNDSKAICYIVDNSIYYRKSSTAAAVKIYTGDNLTTNIGMVKYKNKLYFYASSELLCTCSTKGGSLSEVGKIARFWLGTKLK
;
A
#
# COMPACT_ATOMS: atom_id res chain seq x y z
N MET A 1 42.93 -0.75 -16.09
CA MET A 1 42.18 -0.30 -17.29
C MET A 1 42.14 -1.45 -18.28
N LEU A 2 41.04 -1.67 -19.02
CA LEU A 2 41.01 -2.66 -20.11
C LEU A 2 41.55 -2.05 -21.40
N CYS A 3 42.44 -2.76 -22.11
CA CYS A 3 42.96 -2.32 -23.40
C CYS A 3 41.87 -2.48 -24.48
N PRO A 4 41.43 -1.39 -25.15
CA PRO A 4 40.38 -1.48 -26.17
C PRO A 4 40.83 -2.21 -27.44
N LYS A 5 42.13 -2.44 -27.63
CA LYS A 5 42.69 -3.12 -28.80
C LYS A 5 42.86 -4.62 -28.62
N CYS A 6 43.19 -5.09 -27.41
CA CYS A 6 43.46 -6.52 -27.17
C CYS A 6 42.73 -7.12 -25.97
N GLY A 7 41.86 -6.35 -25.30
CA GLY A 7 41.03 -6.82 -24.19
C GLY A 7 41.78 -7.11 -22.88
N GLN A 8 43.10 -6.92 -22.83
CA GLN A 8 43.89 -7.19 -21.64
C GLN A 8 43.75 -6.06 -20.61
N GLU A 9 43.53 -6.42 -19.36
CA GLU A 9 43.71 -5.49 -18.24
C GLU A 9 45.18 -5.12 -18.05
N TYR A 10 45.42 -3.82 -17.86
CA TYR A 10 46.75 -3.27 -17.58
C TYR A 10 46.66 -2.05 -16.68
N GLU A 11 47.77 -1.76 -16.01
CA GLU A 11 48.02 -0.55 -15.25
C GLU A 11 49.12 0.27 -15.93
N GLY A 12 48.97 1.59 -15.94
CA GLY A 12 49.89 2.51 -16.61
C GLY A 12 49.27 3.18 -17.86
N PRO A 13 49.97 4.15 -18.46
CA PRO A 13 49.42 5.00 -19.52
C PRO A 13 49.32 4.31 -20.89
N GLN A 14 49.97 3.16 -21.10
CA GLN A 14 49.96 2.44 -22.37
C GLN A 14 49.94 0.93 -22.13
N CYS A 15 49.19 0.20 -22.96
CA CYS A 15 49.14 -1.26 -22.91
C CYS A 15 50.53 -1.83 -23.24
N PRO A 16 51.08 -2.74 -22.40
CA PRO A 16 52.42 -3.31 -22.64
C PRO A 16 52.43 -4.46 -23.65
N ARG A 17 51.25 -5.03 -23.98
CA ARG A 17 51.12 -6.21 -24.84
C ARG A 17 50.92 -5.87 -26.32
N CYS A 18 50.33 -4.73 -26.59
CA CYS A 18 50.20 -4.17 -27.92
C CYS A 18 50.35 -2.67 -27.75
N ASP A 19 51.04 -1.97 -28.67
CA ASP A 19 51.14 -0.51 -28.69
C ASP A 19 49.74 0.12 -28.84
N GLY A 20 48.96 0.07 -27.78
CA GLY A 20 47.63 0.63 -27.65
C GLY A 20 47.73 2.14 -27.43
N PRO A 21 46.62 2.86 -27.56
CA PRO A 21 46.62 4.31 -27.40
C PRO A 21 47.16 4.72 -26.02
N VAL A 22 48.03 5.72 -26.00
CA VAL A 22 48.61 6.29 -24.77
C VAL A 22 47.61 7.25 -24.13
N VAL A 23 47.24 6.98 -22.89
CA VAL A 23 46.39 7.87 -22.08
C VAL A 23 47.24 9.04 -21.59
N LEU A 24 47.09 10.20 -22.23
CA LEU A 24 47.71 11.45 -21.81
C LEU A 24 46.79 12.19 -20.84
N VAL A 25 47.08 12.10 -19.54
CA VAL A 25 46.37 12.87 -18.52
C VAL A 25 46.83 14.32 -18.60
N ASN A 26 45.94 15.23 -19.01
CA ASN A 26 46.23 16.66 -18.99
C ASN A 26 46.23 17.17 -17.54
N ASN A 27 47.38 17.09 -16.89
CA ASN A 27 47.58 17.45 -15.48
C ASN A 27 47.16 18.90 -15.18
N SER A 28 47.18 19.79 -16.19
CA SER A 28 46.73 21.17 -16.04
C SER A 28 45.20 21.30 -15.87
N ASP A 29 44.42 20.42 -16.49
CA ASP A 29 42.96 20.40 -16.34
C ASP A 29 42.55 19.78 -15.00
N TYR A 30 43.25 18.72 -14.57
CA TYR A 30 43.07 18.13 -13.25
C TYR A 30 43.33 19.14 -12.12
N LEU A 31 44.44 19.87 -12.18
CA LEU A 31 44.78 20.91 -11.19
C LEU A 31 43.78 22.08 -11.20
N LYS A 32 43.25 22.47 -12.37
CA LYS A 32 42.18 23.49 -12.47
C LYS A 32 40.89 23.03 -11.78
N ARG A 33 40.44 21.80 -12.03
CA ARG A 33 39.23 21.24 -11.41
C ARG A 33 39.38 21.07 -9.90
N LYS A 34 40.56 20.64 -9.44
CA LYS A 34 40.87 20.55 -8.01
C LYS A 34 40.83 21.93 -7.33
N LYS A 35 41.43 22.95 -7.95
CA LYS A 35 41.38 24.33 -7.41
C LYS A 35 39.96 24.89 -7.37
N ALA A 36 39.14 24.66 -8.40
CA ALA A 36 37.74 25.07 -8.42
C ALA A 36 36.90 24.35 -7.35
N TYR A 37 37.21 23.09 -7.04
CA TYR A 37 36.58 22.33 -5.96
C TYR A 37 36.95 22.87 -4.57
N GLU A 38 38.24 23.15 -4.35
CA GLU A 38 38.73 23.75 -3.10
C GLU A 38 38.17 25.17 -2.87
N GLU A 39 38.00 25.97 -3.92
CA GLU A 39 37.33 27.28 -3.85
C GLU A 39 35.83 27.15 -3.53
N ARG A 40 35.13 26.15 -4.08
CA ARG A 40 33.73 25.87 -3.74
C ARG A 40 33.56 25.47 -2.27
N LEU A 41 34.47 24.67 -1.72
CA LEU A 41 34.46 24.30 -0.30
C LEU A 41 34.72 25.50 0.62
N LYS A 42 35.66 26.39 0.24
CA LYS A 42 35.94 27.62 0.99
C LYS A 42 34.79 28.63 0.95
N ASN A 43 34.01 28.67 -0.13
CA ASN A 43 32.85 29.53 -0.23
C ASN A 43 31.64 28.96 0.54
N ARG A 44 31.47 27.63 0.56
CA ARG A 44 30.42 26.96 1.36
C ARG A 44 30.57 27.22 2.87
N GLY A 45 31.80 27.17 3.38
CA GLY A 45 32.10 27.49 4.78
C GLY A 45 31.97 28.97 5.15
N LYS A 46 31.86 29.89 4.16
CA LYS A 46 31.58 31.31 4.41
C LYS A 46 30.08 31.63 4.30
N GLU A 47 29.34 30.93 3.44
CA GLU A 47 27.88 31.04 3.34
C GLU A 47 27.19 30.47 4.59
N GLU A 48 27.70 29.36 5.17
CA GLU A 48 27.20 28.80 6.44
C GLU A 48 27.43 29.75 7.65
N LEU A 49 28.51 30.55 7.64
CA LEU A 49 28.81 31.51 8.72
C LEU A 49 28.02 32.83 8.66
N GLU A 50 27.39 33.16 7.52
CA GLU A 50 26.54 34.36 7.37
C GLU A 50 25.05 34.06 7.55
N GLU A 51 24.59 32.81 7.35
CA GLU A 51 23.24 32.39 7.75
C GLU A 51 23.11 32.19 9.28
N ASP A 52 24.16 31.69 9.95
CA ASP A 52 24.17 31.50 11.42
C ASP A 52 24.09 32.80 12.24
N LYS A 53 24.45 33.96 11.67
CA LYS A 53 24.34 35.26 12.37
C LYS A 53 22.96 35.91 12.30
N LYS A 54 21.99 35.33 11.57
CA LYS A 54 20.60 35.81 11.52
C LYS A 54 19.60 34.94 12.28
N GLU A 55 19.99 33.75 12.75
CA GLU A 55 19.13 32.87 13.55
C GLU A 55 19.46 32.84 15.06
N GLU A 56 20.46 33.58 15.53
CA GLU A 56 20.87 33.65 16.95
C GLU A 56 19.91 34.46 17.89
N LYS A 57 18.62 34.52 17.56
CA LYS A 57 17.57 35.00 18.49
C LYS A 57 16.32 34.13 18.43
N LYS A 58 16.42 32.91 18.99
CA LYS A 58 15.43 32.23 19.85
C LYS A 58 15.74 30.74 19.90
N GLU A 59 16.78 30.38 20.64
CA GLU A 59 16.94 29.00 21.11
C GLU A 59 15.91 28.76 22.22
N PHE A 60 14.99 27.84 21.97
CA PHE A 60 13.93 27.41 22.89
C PHE A 60 14.43 26.11 23.53
N ASP A 61 14.73 26.15 24.83
CA ASP A 61 15.41 25.08 25.56
C ASP A 61 14.53 23.82 25.68
N LEU A 62 14.82 22.81 24.86
CA LEU A 62 14.06 21.56 24.74
C LEU A 62 14.25 20.65 25.97
N MET A 63 15.31 20.87 26.77
CA MET A 63 15.64 20.02 27.91
C MET A 63 14.73 20.30 29.13
N GLU A 64 14.27 21.54 29.30
CA GLU A 64 13.33 21.93 30.37
C GLU A 64 11.91 21.36 30.13
N VAL A 65 11.53 21.17 28.86
CA VAL A 65 10.23 20.59 28.47
C VAL A 65 10.19 19.08 28.71
N VAL A 66 11.32 18.39 28.51
CA VAL A 66 11.44 16.95 28.74
C VAL A 66 11.37 16.64 30.24
N ASP A 67 12.05 17.40 31.10
CA ASP A 67 11.92 17.27 32.56
C ASP A 67 10.50 17.63 33.07
N GLY A 68 9.84 18.58 32.42
CA GLY A 68 8.43 18.91 32.67
C GLY A 68 7.47 17.74 32.40
N LEU A 69 7.69 16.98 31.32
CA LEU A 69 6.85 15.84 30.89
C LEU A 69 6.96 14.64 31.84
N PHE A 70 8.15 14.34 32.36
CA PHE A 70 8.33 13.27 33.37
C PHE A 70 7.71 13.62 34.73
N SER A 71 7.57 14.92 35.06
CA SER A 71 6.86 15.38 36.26
C SER A 71 5.33 15.24 36.15
N GLU A 72 4.78 15.30 34.93
CA GLU A 72 3.35 15.21 34.62
C GLU A 72 2.83 13.75 34.63
N GLU A 73 3.63 12.76 34.22
CA GLU A 73 3.26 11.33 34.34
C GLU A 73 2.99 10.91 35.79
N ASN A 74 3.76 11.44 36.74
CA ASN A 74 3.58 11.21 38.18
C ASN A 74 2.32 11.89 38.77
N LYS A 75 1.84 12.97 38.14
CA LYS A 75 0.54 13.60 38.49
C LYS A 75 -0.62 12.86 37.83
N MET A 76 -0.44 12.37 36.61
CA MET A 76 -1.43 11.63 35.84
C MET A 76 -1.70 10.23 36.42
N SER A 77 -0.68 9.57 36.98
CA SER A 77 -0.83 8.32 37.74
C SER A 77 -1.62 8.54 39.04
N LYS A 78 -1.39 9.65 39.75
CA LYS A 78 -2.18 10.06 40.95
C LYS A 78 -3.63 10.42 40.59
N LEU A 79 -3.88 11.07 39.46
CA LEU A 79 -5.22 11.37 38.93
C LEU A 79 -5.97 10.11 38.46
N LYS A 80 -5.30 9.19 37.76
CA LYS A 80 -5.85 7.87 37.40
C LYS A 80 -6.20 7.05 38.65
N ARG A 81 -5.40 7.16 39.73
CA ARG A 81 -5.69 6.48 41.03
C ARG A 81 -6.90 7.10 41.74
N LYS A 82 -7.06 8.43 41.72
CA LYS A 82 -8.25 9.14 42.25
C LYS A 82 -9.51 8.85 41.43
N ALA A 83 -9.42 8.80 40.09
CA ALA A 83 -10.52 8.46 39.21
C ALA A 83 -10.98 7.00 39.38
N ARG A 84 -10.05 6.04 39.51
CA ARG A 84 -10.38 4.64 39.85
C ARG A 84 -11.06 4.49 41.21
N GLY A 85 -10.74 5.35 42.19
CA GLY A 85 -11.40 5.43 43.49
C GLY A 85 -12.86 5.93 43.42
N LEU A 86 -13.13 6.94 42.59
CA LEU A 86 -14.49 7.46 42.34
C LEU A 86 -15.35 6.46 41.57
N VAL A 87 -14.79 5.77 40.57
CA VAL A 87 -15.48 4.72 39.81
C VAL A 87 -15.79 3.49 40.69
N LYS A 88 -14.90 3.13 41.64
CA LYS A 88 -15.19 2.09 42.66
C LYS A 88 -16.28 2.50 43.65
N LYS A 89 -16.40 3.78 44.03
CA LYS A 89 -17.50 4.29 44.86
C LYS A 89 -18.85 4.30 44.12
N LEU A 90 -18.87 4.67 42.84
CA LEU A 90 -20.07 4.62 42.00
C LEU A 90 -20.54 3.18 41.74
N ARG A 91 -19.62 2.23 41.50
CA ARG A 91 -19.95 0.79 41.34
C ARG A 91 -20.43 0.12 42.63
N LYS A 92 -20.07 0.61 43.82
CA LYS A 92 -20.63 0.11 45.10
C LYS A 92 -22.02 0.68 45.42
N SER A 93 -22.40 1.85 44.88
CA SER A 93 -23.76 2.41 45.03
C SER A 93 -24.80 1.79 44.10
N LYS A 94 -24.38 1.23 42.95
CA LYS A 94 -25.26 0.58 41.97
C LYS A 94 -25.52 -0.92 42.23
N ARG A 95 -24.94 -1.49 43.30
CA ARG A 95 -25.15 -2.89 43.73
C ARG A 95 -26.04 -3.03 44.97
N LYS A 96 -26.74 -1.96 45.37
CA LYS A 96 -27.68 -1.96 46.51
C LYS A 96 -29.14 -1.63 46.13
N SER A 97 -29.48 -1.62 44.84
CA SER A 97 -30.83 -1.36 44.33
C SER A 97 -31.26 -2.37 43.27
N THR A 98 -31.20 -3.65 43.61
CA THR A 98 -31.93 -4.73 42.93
C THR A 98 -31.91 -5.95 43.85
N LYS A 99 -32.65 -5.85 44.95
CA LYS A 99 -33.21 -7.00 45.63
C LYS A 99 -34.60 -6.59 46.11
N ASP A 100 -35.53 -7.50 45.88
CA ASP A 100 -36.88 -7.54 46.44
C ASP A 100 -37.98 -6.88 45.60
N THR A 101 -38.47 -7.65 44.64
CA THR A 101 -39.92 -7.72 44.38
C THR A 101 -40.36 -9.17 44.55
N LYS A 102 -40.98 -9.47 45.68
CA LYS A 102 -42.12 -10.40 45.77
C LYS A 102 -42.76 -10.36 47.16
N SER A 103 -44.09 -10.30 47.13
CA SER A 103 -45.02 -10.74 48.18
C SER A 103 -45.26 -9.80 49.38
N SER A 104 -46.41 -9.11 49.37
CA SER A 104 -47.57 -9.39 50.25
C SER A 104 -48.36 -8.12 50.62
N ASN A 105 -49.57 -8.03 50.06
CA ASN A 105 -50.85 -7.75 50.74
C ASN A 105 -50.83 -6.94 52.06
N LYS A 106 -51.52 -5.80 52.11
CA LYS A 106 -52.95 -5.68 52.54
C LYS A 106 -53.44 -4.22 52.67
N ASN A 107 -54.70 -4.05 52.28
CA ASN A 107 -55.74 -3.12 52.77
C ASN A 107 -55.84 -1.67 52.26
N ASN A 108 -56.93 -1.43 51.49
CA ASN A 108 -58.07 -0.52 51.73
C ASN A 108 -57.81 0.87 52.36
N GLU A 109 -58.40 2.00 51.93
CA GLU A 109 -59.71 2.23 51.33
C GLU A 109 -59.84 3.71 50.87
N ASN A 110 -60.72 3.93 49.87
CA ASN A 110 -61.62 5.08 49.64
C ASN A 110 -61.18 6.41 48.97
N ASN A 111 -61.73 6.59 47.75
CA ASN A 111 -62.61 7.64 47.22
C ASN A 111 -62.12 9.08 46.91
N GLU A 112 -62.22 9.38 45.60
CA GLU A 112 -62.88 10.51 44.92
C GLU A 112 -62.52 11.99 45.18
N GLU A 113 -62.23 12.65 44.04
CA GLU A 113 -62.52 14.03 43.61
C GLU A 113 -61.81 15.23 44.27
N GLY A 114 -61.23 16.11 43.42
CA GLY A 114 -60.55 17.36 43.80
C GLY A 114 -61.50 18.51 44.18
N PRO A 115 -61.12 19.82 44.14
CA PRO A 115 -59.83 20.43 43.75
C PRO A 115 -59.29 21.55 44.71
N LEU A 116 -58.14 22.14 44.32
CA LEU A 116 -57.63 23.50 44.64
C LEU A 116 -57.01 23.83 46.04
N LYS A 117 -55.66 23.86 46.14
CA LYS A 117 -54.79 25.07 46.19
C LYS A 117 -53.43 24.85 46.90
N SER A 118 -52.40 25.39 46.22
CA SER A 118 -51.08 25.87 46.69
C SER A 118 -50.08 24.90 47.31
N VAL A 119 -48.88 24.78 46.72
CA VAL A 119 -47.58 25.04 47.38
C VAL A 119 -46.52 25.35 46.30
N SER A 120 -45.67 26.32 46.61
CA SER A 120 -44.61 26.98 45.84
C SER A 120 -43.57 26.08 45.13
N ILE A 121 -43.30 26.37 43.84
CA ILE A 121 -42.12 25.87 43.11
C ILE A 121 -40.94 26.85 43.32
N ARG A 122 -39.88 26.36 43.98
CA ARG A 122 -38.59 27.07 44.12
C ARG A 122 -37.90 27.17 42.76
N LYS A 123 -37.47 28.39 42.39
CA LYS A 123 -36.66 28.69 41.20
C LYS A 123 -35.31 27.96 41.25
N ALA A 124 -35.03 27.11 40.27
CA ALA A 124 -33.71 26.52 40.04
C ALA A 124 -32.76 27.56 39.42
N LYS A 125 -31.59 27.78 40.04
CA LYS A 125 -30.52 28.68 39.58
C LYS A 125 -29.87 28.13 38.30
N LYS A 126 -29.85 28.93 37.22
CA LYS A 126 -29.08 28.68 35.99
C LYS A 126 -27.57 28.67 36.31
N PHE A 127 -26.91 27.51 36.17
CA PHE A 127 -25.46 27.40 36.17
C PHE A 127 -24.92 27.91 34.82
N LYS A 128 -24.38 29.12 34.78
CA LYS A 128 -23.63 29.65 33.62
C LYS A 128 -22.26 28.98 33.58
N TYR A 129 -22.06 27.97 32.73
CA TYR A 129 -20.73 27.50 32.38
C TYR A 129 -20.05 28.54 31.48
N ASN A 130 -18.79 28.86 31.80
CA ASN A 130 -18.01 29.84 31.07
C ASN A 130 -17.52 29.19 29.76
N ILE A 131 -18.29 29.36 28.67
CA ILE A 131 -18.11 28.72 27.35
C ILE A 131 -16.66 28.84 26.83
N ARG A 132 -15.95 29.91 27.19
CA ARG A 132 -14.54 30.13 26.85
C ARG A 132 -13.59 29.05 27.41
N ARG A 133 -13.85 28.49 28.60
CA ARG A 133 -13.01 27.42 29.19
C ARG A 133 -13.28 26.04 28.57
N ILE A 134 -14.52 25.78 28.15
CA ILE A 134 -14.87 24.54 27.45
C ILE A 134 -14.29 24.56 26.04
N ALA A 135 -14.40 25.69 25.33
CA ALA A 135 -13.78 25.87 24.02
C ALA A 135 -12.26 25.68 24.05
N PHE A 136 -11.59 26.18 25.10
CA PHE A 136 -10.14 26.01 25.26
C PHE A 136 -9.74 24.55 25.50
N LEU A 137 -10.52 23.81 26.30
CA LEU A 137 -10.28 22.38 26.54
C LEU A 137 -10.51 21.51 25.30
N VAL A 138 -11.52 21.84 24.49
CA VAL A 138 -11.77 21.15 23.21
C VAL A 138 -10.67 21.47 22.19
N ALA A 139 -10.24 22.73 22.09
CA ALA A 139 -9.16 23.12 21.20
C ALA A 139 -7.82 22.46 21.57
N ALA A 140 -7.49 22.36 22.87
CA ALA A 140 -6.28 21.68 23.34
C ALA A 140 -6.29 20.17 23.02
N LEU A 141 -7.45 19.53 23.09
CA LEU A 141 -7.62 18.11 22.76
C LEU A 141 -7.48 17.85 21.25
N VAL A 142 -8.00 18.75 20.41
CA VAL A 142 -7.81 18.70 18.95
C VAL A 142 -6.34 18.93 18.59
N CYS A 143 -5.64 19.87 19.25
CA CYS A 143 -4.20 20.06 19.04
C CYS A 143 -3.39 18.83 19.45
N LEU A 144 -3.73 18.15 20.56
CA LEU A 144 -3.07 16.90 20.96
C LEU A 144 -3.30 15.76 19.96
N VAL A 145 -4.51 15.62 19.40
CA VAL A 145 -4.81 14.65 18.34
C VAL A 145 -4.04 14.99 17.06
N LEU A 146 -3.94 16.27 16.68
CA LEU A 146 -3.15 16.70 15.53
C LEU A 146 -1.65 16.50 15.71
N ILE A 147 -1.13 16.65 16.94
CA ILE A 147 0.26 16.34 17.27
C ILE A 147 0.49 14.83 17.24
N ILE A 148 -0.44 14.00 17.74
CA ILE A 148 -0.34 12.53 17.65
C ILE A 148 -0.43 12.05 16.20
N VAL A 149 -1.30 12.62 15.37
CA VAL A 149 -1.40 12.32 13.93
C VAL A 149 -0.18 12.86 13.17
N GLY A 150 0.34 14.02 13.56
CA GLY A 150 1.56 14.62 13.02
C GLY A 150 2.78 13.76 13.33
N ILE A 151 2.91 13.28 14.56
CA ILE A 151 3.94 12.32 14.99
C ILE A 151 3.71 10.97 14.32
N TYR A 152 2.48 10.48 14.17
CA TYR A 152 2.20 9.24 13.43
C TYR A 152 2.63 9.36 11.97
N LYS A 153 2.33 10.48 11.28
CA LYS A 153 2.82 10.76 9.92
C LYS A 153 4.33 11.02 9.83
N LEU A 154 4.97 11.51 10.89
CA LEU A 154 6.42 11.69 10.96
C LEU A 154 7.14 10.37 11.25
N VAL A 155 6.56 9.51 12.08
CA VAL A 155 7.05 8.17 12.45
C VAL A 155 6.76 7.15 11.34
N THR A 156 5.74 7.36 10.51
CA THR A 156 5.48 6.56 9.29
C THR A 156 6.06 7.16 8.02
N ARG A 157 7.06 8.06 8.10
CA ARG A 157 8.01 8.13 6.99
C ARG A 157 8.80 6.83 7.08
N LYS A 158 8.35 5.77 6.40
CA LYS A 158 9.25 4.62 6.20
C LYS A 158 10.53 5.22 5.62
N ASN A 159 11.67 4.98 6.27
CA ASN A 159 12.97 5.31 5.71
C ASN A 159 13.16 4.35 4.54
N TYR A 160 12.54 4.70 3.42
CA TYR A 160 12.67 3.97 2.19
C TYR A 160 14.07 4.20 1.64
N GLU A 161 14.68 3.13 1.19
CA GLU A 161 15.92 3.16 0.42
C GLU A 161 15.57 3.00 -1.06
N LEU A 162 16.35 3.64 -1.92
CA LEU A 162 16.20 3.53 -3.36
C LEU A 162 17.13 2.43 -3.86
N PHE A 163 16.58 1.44 -4.54
CA PHE A 163 17.32 0.30 -5.09
C PHE A 163 17.17 0.23 -6.61
N PHE A 164 18.25 -0.11 -7.31
CA PHE A 164 18.27 -0.39 -8.75
C PHE A 164 18.83 -1.79 -9.00
N SER A 165 18.26 -2.51 -9.98
CA SER A 165 18.89 -3.68 -10.58
C SER A 165 19.62 -3.30 -11.87
N TYR A 166 20.88 -3.71 -12.00
CA TYR A 166 21.71 -3.50 -13.17
C TYR A 166 22.68 -4.68 -13.35
N ASN A 167 22.69 -5.30 -14.54
CA ASN A 167 23.49 -6.48 -14.87
C ASN A 167 23.34 -7.61 -13.82
N ASP A 168 22.09 -7.98 -13.54
CA ASP A 168 21.72 -9.04 -12.58
C ASP A 168 22.25 -8.80 -11.16
N LYS A 169 22.41 -7.53 -10.77
CA LYS A 169 22.89 -7.11 -9.45
C LYS A 169 22.04 -6.01 -8.87
N ILE A 170 21.81 -6.07 -7.57
CA ILE A 170 21.05 -5.08 -6.82
C ILE A 170 22.00 -4.10 -6.14
N TYR A 171 21.72 -2.80 -6.32
CA TYR A 171 22.46 -1.71 -5.71
C TYR A 171 21.53 -0.83 -4.87
N ASN A 172 21.98 -0.41 -3.69
CA ASN A 172 21.37 0.68 -2.94
C ASN A 172 21.99 2.00 -3.41
N VAL A 173 21.14 2.94 -3.79
CA VAL A 173 21.52 4.23 -4.40
C VAL A 173 20.90 5.40 -3.62
N THR A 174 20.63 5.18 -2.34
CA THR A 174 20.04 6.18 -1.44
C THR A 174 20.94 7.39 -1.24
N ASP A 175 22.25 7.14 -1.21
CA ASP A 175 23.31 8.11 -0.99
C ASP A 175 24.03 8.47 -2.30
N LEU A 176 25.02 9.36 -2.22
CA LEU A 176 25.77 9.83 -3.38
C LEU A 176 26.54 8.71 -4.09
N GLU A 177 27.01 7.73 -3.31
CA GLU A 177 27.70 6.55 -3.82
C GLU A 177 26.73 5.37 -3.81
N SER A 178 26.62 4.70 -4.95
CA SER A 178 25.89 3.44 -5.05
C SER A 178 26.67 2.34 -4.33
N SER A 179 26.00 1.58 -3.46
CA SER A 179 26.57 0.40 -2.80
C SER A 179 25.96 -0.87 -3.37
N TYR A 180 26.80 -1.81 -3.81
CA TYR A 180 26.37 -3.16 -4.16
C TYR A 180 25.75 -3.85 -2.93
N VAL A 181 24.64 -4.56 -3.16
CA VAL A 181 23.91 -5.30 -2.11
C VAL A 181 24.10 -6.80 -2.29
N CYS A 182 23.68 -7.34 -3.44
CA CYS A 182 23.81 -8.76 -3.80
C CYS A 182 23.57 -8.96 -5.31
N ASP A 183 23.81 -10.18 -5.78
CA ASP A 183 23.35 -10.62 -7.09
C ASP A 183 21.82 -10.85 -7.04
N GLU A 184 21.13 -10.62 -8.15
CA GLU A 184 19.67 -10.71 -8.22
C GLU A 184 19.19 -12.16 -8.05
N SER A 185 20.01 -13.15 -8.45
CA SER A 185 19.76 -14.57 -8.23
C SER A 185 19.78 -14.99 -6.76
N ASP A 186 20.38 -14.18 -5.88
CA ASP A 186 20.49 -14.49 -4.45
C ASP A 186 19.37 -13.80 -3.66
N ALA A 187 18.57 -12.94 -4.30
CA ALA A 187 17.57 -12.10 -3.67
C ALA A 187 16.17 -12.71 -3.73
N VAL A 188 15.69 -13.21 -2.59
CA VAL A 188 14.33 -13.72 -2.44
C VAL A 188 13.40 -12.59 -2.03
N PHE A 189 12.46 -12.22 -2.90
CA PHE A 189 11.51 -11.14 -2.65
C PHE A 189 10.30 -11.58 -1.84
N ALA A 190 9.84 -10.68 -0.96
CA ALA A 190 8.52 -10.79 -0.36
C ALA A 190 7.43 -10.47 -1.39
N VAL A 191 6.18 -10.74 -1.02
CA VAL A 191 5.01 -10.55 -1.90
C VAL A 191 4.87 -9.11 -2.42
N ASP A 192 5.34 -8.11 -1.66
CA ASP A 192 5.30 -6.70 -2.06
C ASP A 192 6.24 -6.34 -3.24
N GLY A 193 7.10 -7.28 -3.65
CA GLY A 193 8.10 -7.12 -4.72
C GLY A 193 9.17 -6.07 -4.44
N LYS A 194 9.26 -5.57 -3.20
CA LYS A 194 10.11 -4.43 -2.80
C LYS A 194 11.03 -4.77 -1.63
N THR A 195 10.59 -5.66 -0.75
CA THR A 195 11.35 -6.22 0.36
C THR A 195 11.99 -7.52 -0.10
N PHE A 196 13.27 -7.72 0.20
CA PHE A 196 13.99 -8.92 -0.22
C PHE A 196 15.07 -9.32 0.78
N TYR A 197 15.44 -10.59 0.75
CA TYR A 197 16.44 -11.20 1.64
C TYR A 197 17.40 -12.05 0.84
N GLN A 198 18.63 -12.20 1.33
CA GLN A 198 19.63 -13.05 0.69
C GLN A 198 19.46 -14.49 1.13
N ALA A 199 19.31 -15.40 0.18
CA ALA A 199 19.27 -16.83 0.42
C ALA A 199 20.70 -17.41 0.44
N GLU A 200 21.40 -17.28 1.56
CA GLU A 200 22.76 -17.84 1.66
C GLU A 200 22.74 -19.36 1.97
N ASN A 201 23.53 -20.13 1.21
CA ASN A 201 23.85 -21.54 1.47
C ASN A 201 22.66 -22.51 1.50
N LEU A 202 21.63 -22.29 0.68
CA LEU A 202 20.53 -23.24 0.51
C LEU A 202 20.86 -24.27 -0.56
N ASP A 203 21.07 -25.52 -0.14
CA ASP A 203 21.19 -26.67 -1.05
C ASP A 203 19.78 -27.17 -1.42
N ILE A 204 19.25 -26.64 -2.52
CA ILE A 204 17.93 -26.99 -3.05
C ILE A 204 18.12 -27.92 -4.24
N GLU A 205 17.63 -29.15 -4.10
CA GLU A 205 17.56 -30.12 -5.19
C GLU A 205 16.58 -29.66 -6.26
N GLY A 206 16.90 -29.92 -7.53
CA GLY A 206 16.04 -29.60 -8.68
C GLY A 206 16.16 -28.16 -9.18
N SER A 207 15.27 -27.80 -10.09
CA SER A 207 15.22 -26.45 -10.67
C SER A 207 14.19 -25.58 -9.95
N ILE A 208 14.64 -24.46 -9.38
CA ILE A 208 13.75 -23.49 -8.72
C ILE A 208 12.82 -22.85 -9.77
N LYS A 209 11.51 -22.93 -9.53
CA LYS A 209 10.45 -22.35 -10.38
C LYS A 209 9.86 -21.08 -9.82
N GLN A 210 9.86 -20.96 -8.49
CA GLN A 210 9.36 -19.78 -7.79
C GLN A 210 10.01 -19.70 -6.41
N GLU A 211 10.16 -18.50 -5.91
CA GLU A 211 10.64 -18.21 -4.55
C GLU A 211 9.81 -17.08 -3.93
N MET A 212 9.74 -17.05 -2.60
CA MET A 212 9.00 -16.05 -1.86
C MET A 212 9.53 -15.92 -0.42
N ALA A 213 9.73 -14.69 0.03
CA ALA A 213 10.05 -14.40 1.43
C ALA A 213 8.81 -13.95 2.20
N SER A 214 8.85 -14.18 3.51
CA SER A 214 8.05 -13.41 4.49
C SER A 214 8.55 -11.97 4.57
N ASN A 215 7.75 -11.07 5.15
CA ASN A 215 8.10 -9.65 5.19
C ASN A 215 9.25 -9.36 6.17
N ASP A 216 9.48 -10.22 7.16
CA ASP A 216 10.62 -10.14 8.09
C ASP A 216 11.81 -11.04 7.71
N GLY A 217 11.64 -11.91 6.71
CA GLY A 217 12.67 -12.81 6.22
C GLY A 217 12.87 -14.06 7.07
N ASP A 218 12.06 -14.28 8.11
CA ASP A 218 12.17 -15.46 8.98
C ASP A 218 11.79 -16.78 8.26
N TYR A 219 11.04 -16.65 7.18
CA TYR A 219 10.64 -17.72 6.28
C TYR A 219 11.00 -17.39 4.83
N LEU A 220 11.67 -18.33 4.16
CA LEU A 220 11.94 -18.31 2.72
C LEU A 220 11.35 -19.59 2.11
N ALA A 221 10.45 -19.46 1.14
CA ALA A 221 9.81 -20.59 0.47
C ALA A 221 10.25 -20.68 -1.00
N PHE A 222 10.40 -21.91 -1.49
CA PHE A 222 10.83 -22.23 -2.85
C PHE A 222 9.94 -23.33 -3.41
N VAL A 223 9.58 -23.22 -4.68
CA VAL A 223 9.02 -24.32 -5.47
C VAL A 223 10.15 -24.88 -6.31
N SER A 224 10.47 -26.15 -6.13
CA SER A 224 11.44 -26.86 -6.95
C SER A 224 10.78 -27.91 -7.82
N TYR A 225 11.27 -28.05 -9.06
CA TYR A 225 10.95 -29.14 -9.97
C TYR A 225 12.13 -30.12 -10.03
N LEU A 226 11.89 -31.34 -9.58
CA LEU A 226 12.86 -32.40 -9.40
C LEU A 226 13.07 -33.20 -10.70
N GLU A 227 14.18 -33.93 -10.78
CA GLU A 227 14.52 -34.76 -11.97
C GLU A 227 13.54 -35.91 -12.20
N ASP A 228 12.81 -36.33 -11.16
CA ASP A 228 11.82 -37.41 -11.23
C ASP A 228 10.44 -36.92 -11.74
N GLY A 229 10.32 -35.64 -12.09
CA GLY A 229 9.09 -35.01 -12.59
C GLY A 229 8.13 -34.56 -11.50
N ASN A 230 8.52 -34.58 -10.22
CA ASN A 230 7.72 -34.03 -9.13
C ASN A 230 8.08 -32.56 -8.85
N TYR A 231 7.09 -31.82 -8.37
CA TYR A 231 7.25 -30.52 -7.73
C TYR A 231 7.26 -30.68 -6.21
N GLU A 232 8.11 -29.93 -5.53
CA GLU A 232 8.22 -29.86 -4.06
C GLU A 232 8.21 -28.40 -3.59
N ILE A 233 7.61 -28.14 -2.43
CA ILE A 233 7.79 -26.87 -1.72
C ILE A 233 8.82 -27.06 -0.61
N ILE A 234 9.81 -26.18 -0.59
CA ILE A 234 10.86 -26.13 0.42
C ILE A 234 10.70 -24.82 1.18
N VAL A 235 10.57 -24.88 2.50
CA VAL A 235 10.51 -23.70 3.37
C VAL A 235 11.71 -23.72 4.30
N ASN A 236 12.60 -22.75 4.15
CA ASN A 236 13.68 -22.49 5.08
C ASN A 236 13.21 -21.55 6.19
N THR A 237 13.62 -21.88 7.42
CA THR A 237 13.34 -21.11 8.63
C THR A 237 14.60 -21.01 9.47
N SER A 238 14.60 -20.12 10.47
CA SER A 238 15.66 -20.05 11.49
C SER A 238 15.90 -21.37 12.26
N LYS A 239 14.94 -22.31 12.24
CA LYS A 239 15.07 -23.63 12.90
C LYS A 239 15.54 -24.74 11.96
N GLY A 240 15.60 -24.48 10.64
CA GLY A 240 15.95 -25.45 9.61
C GLY A 240 14.96 -25.47 8.45
N THR A 241 15.13 -26.46 7.57
CA THR A 241 14.40 -26.59 6.31
C THR A 241 13.29 -27.65 6.42
N VAL A 242 12.12 -27.33 5.88
CA VAL A 242 10.96 -28.23 5.77
C VAL A 242 10.64 -28.47 4.30
N LYS A 243 10.41 -29.73 3.92
CA LYS A 243 9.92 -30.14 2.60
C LYS A 243 8.46 -30.56 2.70
N LEU A 244 7.61 -30.09 1.77
CA LEU A 244 6.18 -30.43 1.75
C LEU A 244 5.62 -30.48 0.33
N ALA A 245 4.46 -31.13 0.21
CA ALA A 245 3.67 -31.23 -1.02
C ALA A 245 4.38 -31.92 -2.21
N THR A 246 5.31 -32.84 -1.99
CA THR A 246 6.03 -33.52 -3.08
C THR A 246 5.10 -34.40 -3.92
N ASN A 247 4.77 -33.97 -5.13
CA ASN A 247 3.86 -34.65 -6.08
C ASN A 247 4.00 -34.07 -7.50
N LYS A 248 3.28 -34.63 -8.47
CA LYS A 248 3.32 -34.19 -9.88
C LYS A 248 2.63 -32.86 -10.18
N ASN A 249 1.85 -32.31 -9.25
CA ASN A 249 1.10 -31.09 -9.51
C ASN A 249 2.03 -29.89 -9.45
N SER A 250 1.94 -29.02 -10.46
CA SER A 250 2.62 -27.72 -10.45
C SER A 250 2.16 -26.88 -9.26
N LYS A 251 3.05 -26.02 -8.75
CA LYS A 251 2.81 -25.26 -7.52
C LYS A 251 3.04 -23.78 -7.71
N GLU A 252 2.20 -22.98 -7.06
CA GLU A 252 2.31 -21.53 -7.05
C GLU A 252 2.20 -21.05 -5.59
N LEU A 253 3.28 -20.47 -5.08
CA LEU A 253 3.32 -19.74 -3.82
C LEU A 253 2.50 -18.46 -3.99
N VAL A 254 1.50 -18.28 -3.13
CA VAL A 254 0.60 -17.13 -3.17
C VAL A 254 0.99 -16.11 -2.11
N ALA A 255 1.16 -16.53 -0.86
CA ALA A 255 1.53 -15.64 0.24
C ALA A 255 2.30 -16.38 1.33
N LEU A 256 3.32 -15.74 1.88
CA LEU A 256 4.08 -16.22 3.03
C LEU A 256 4.09 -15.15 4.13
N ARG A 257 3.60 -15.51 5.31
CA ARG A 257 3.45 -14.59 6.44
C ARG A 257 4.53 -14.80 7.48
N ASP A 258 4.93 -13.71 8.12
CA ASP A 258 5.78 -13.64 9.31
C ASP A 258 5.25 -14.54 10.45
N SER A 259 3.94 -14.81 10.47
CA SER A 259 3.32 -15.73 11.43
C SER A 259 3.52 -17.22 11.10
N GLY A 260 4.32 -17.57 10.10
CA GLY A 260 4.49 -18.95 9.63
C GLY A 260 3.25 -19.51 8.92
N VAL A 261 2.52 -18.68 8.18
CA VAL A 261 1.39 -19.11 7.36
C VAL A 261 1.79 -19.02 5.89
N LEU A 262 1.79 -20.16 5.19
CA LEU A 262 1.99 -20.24 3.75
C LEU A 262 0.66 -20.54 3.06
N ILE A 263 0.38 -19.83 1.98
CA ILE A 263 -0.76 -20.08 1.09
C ILE A 263 -0.18 -20.42 -0.27
N TYR A 264 -0.63 -21.53 -0.86
CA TYR A 264 -0.18 -21.97 -2.17
C TYR A 264 -1.31 -22.68 -2.91
N THR A 265 -1.17 -22.80 -4.23
CA THR A 265 -2.05 -23.62 -5.06
C THR A 265 -1.31 -24.78 -5.70
N GLU A 266 -2.01 -25.87 -5.95
CA GLU A 266 -1.53 -26.97 -6.79
C GLU A 266 -2.40 -27.07 -8.03
N THR A 267 -1.80 -27.21 -9.20
CA THR A 267 -2.55 -27.42 -10.46
C THR A 267 -2.14 -28.74 -11.09
N GLU A 268 -3.12 -29.58 -11.37
CA GLU A 268 -2.91 -30.85 -12.08
C GLU A 268 -2.41 -30.57 -13.50
N GLU A 269 -1.33 -31.23 -13.91
CA GLU A 269 -0.84 -31.20 -15.30
C GLU A 269 -1.42 -32.41 -16.05
N LEU A 270 -2.20 -32.15 -17.10
CA LEU A 270 -2.90 -33.19 -17.86
C LEU A 270 -2.11 -33.71 -19.06
N ASN A 271 -1.19 -32.91 -19.59
CA ASN A 271 -0.34 -33.27 -20.73
C ASN A 271 0.89 -32.36 -20.84
N ASP A 272 1.86 -32.81 -21.61
CA ASP A 272 3.12 -32.08 -21.90
C ASP A 272 2.91 -30.82 -22.75
N GLU A 273 1.69 -30.60 -23.28
CA GLU A 273 1.32 -29.42 -24.08
C GLU A 273 0.79 -28.25 -23.21
N GLY A 274 0.78 -28.40 -21.89
CA GLY A 274 0.37 -27.36 -20.94
C GLY A 274 -1.12 -27.38 -20.58
N GLY A 275 -1.83 -28.48 -20.90
CA GLY A 275 -3.19 -28.71 -20.42
C GLY A 275 -3.23 -28.81 -18.89
N THR A 276 -4.10 -28.02 -18.25
CA THR A 276 -4.24 -27.99 -16.80
C THR A 276 -5.59 -28.57 -16.37
N GLY A 277 -5.59 -29.29 -15.25
CA GLY A 277 -6.76 -29.87 -14.61
C GLY A 277 -7.21 -29.05 -13.40
N SER A 278 -7.62 -29.76 -12.35
CA SER A 278 -8.14 -29.12 -11.13
C SER A 278 -7.06 -28.27 -10.45
N LYS A 279 -7.46 -27.11 -9.91
CA LYS A 279 -6.56 -26.21 -9.16
C LYS A 279 -6.96 -26.18 -7.69
N SER A 280 -6.17 -26.77 -6.81
CA SER A 280 -6.45 -26.76 -5.36
C SER A 280 -5.85 -25.52 -4.68
N LEU A 281 -6.48 -25.07 -3.59
CA LEU A 281 -6.01 -23.95 -2.76
C LEU A 281 -5.73 -24.44 -1.34
N ASN A 282 -4.50 -24.25 -0.88
CA ASN A 282 -4.01 -24.85 0.36
C ASN A 282 -3.42 -23.79 1.30
N VAL A 283 -3.55 -24.02 2.61
CA VAL A 283 -2.94 -23.21 3.66
C VAL A 283 -2.11 -24.10 4.58
N VAL A 284 -0.87 -23.73 4.81
CA VAL A 284 0.07 -24.41 5.72
C VAL A 284 0.32 -23.53 6.94
N PHE A 285 0.32 -24.15 8.11
CA PHE A 285 0.68 -23.54 9.38
C PHE A 285 1.95 -24.18 9.91
N PHE A 286 3.01 -23.41 10.08
CA PHE A 286 4.27 -23.88 10.65
C PHE A 286 4.31 -23.65 12.18
N ASP A 287 4.77 -24.66 12.90
CA ASP A 287 5.19 -24.56 14.31
C ASP A 287 6.63 -25.09 14.43
N GLY A 288 7.58 -24.20 14.13
CA GLY A 288 8.96 -24.61 13.91
C GLY A 288 9.11 -25.49 12.66
N LEU A 289 9.55 -26.73 12.85
CA LEU A 289 9.72 -27.71 11.75
C LEU A 289 8.49 -28.58 11.53
N GLU A 290 7.54 -28.59 12.48
CA GLU A 290 6.25 -29.25 12.30
C GLU A 290 5.30 -28.34 11.51
N TYR A 291 4.40 -28.95 10.74
CA TYR A 291 3.41 -28.20 9.98
C TYR A 291 2.08 -28.93 9.87
N GLN A 292 1.02 -28.15 9.64
CA GLN A 292 -0.31 -28.63 9.31
C GLN A 292 -0.77 -28.01 7.99
N THR A 293 -1.18 -28.84 7.04
CA THR A 293 -1.81 -28.39 5.79
C THR A 293 -3.33 -28.50 5.89
N ILE A 294 -4.04 -27.48 5.39
CA ILE A 294 -5.50 -27.45 5.23
C ILE A 294 -5.79 -27.13 3.77
N ASN A 295 -6.46 -28.07 3.09
CA ASN A 295 -7.04 -27.85 1.77
C ASN A 295 -8.33 -27.03 1.93
N LEU A 296 -8.39 -25.86 1.29
CA LEU A 296 -9.54 -24.97 1.32
C LEU A 296 -10.55 -25.30 0.24
N SER A 297 -10.07 -25.70 -0.94
CA SER A 297 -10.85 -26.17 -2.08
C SER A 297 -9.97 -27.07 -2.94
N GLU A 298 -10.54 -28.17 -3.44
CA GLU A 298 -9.87 -29.05 -4.39
C GLU A 298 -9.91 -28.50 -5.82
N ASP A 299 -10.88 -27.62 -6.12
CA ASP A 299 -11.06 -27.04 -7.44
C ASP A 299 -11.53 -25.57 -7.37
N ILE A 300 -10.57 -24.66 -7.28
CA ILE A 300 -10.80 -23.23 -7.11
C ILE A 300 -10.86 -22.50 -8.45
N SER A 301 -11.83 -21.60 -8.59
CA SER A 301 -11.98 -20.74 -9.77
C SER A 301 -11.21 -19.43 -9.60
N LYS A 302 -11.44 -18.71 -8.49
CA LYS A 302 -10.81 -17.42 -8.20
C LYS A 302 -10.66 -17.23 -6.69
N TYR A 303 -9.60 -16.55 -6.27
CA TYR A 303 -9.35 -16.26 -4.86
C TYR A 303 -8.55 -14.97 -4.69
N TYR A 304 -8.63 -14.39 -3.48
CA TYR A 304 -7.82 -13.26 -3.03
C TYR A 304 -7.45 -13.44 -1.55
N VAL A 305 -6.27 -12.97 -1.17
CA VAL A 305 -5.71 -13.05 0.17
C VAL A 305 -5.64 -11.65 0.78
N TYR A 306 -6.42 -11.43 1.83
CA TYR A 306 -6.49 -10.19 2.60
C TYR A 306 -5.64 -10.34 3.85
N THR A 307 -4.40 -9.89 3.71
CA THR A 307 -3.27 -10.28 4.55
C THR A 307 -3.36 -9.68 5.96
N ALA A 308 -3.78 -8.41 6.07
CA ALA A 308 -3.98 -7.76 7.35
C ALA A 308 -5.23 -8.26 8.10
N GLN A 309 -6.21 -8.81 7.38
CA GLN A 309 -7.46 -9.35 7.92
C GLN A 309 -7.32 -10.84 8.28
N ASN A 310 -6.19 -11.46 7.95
CA ASN A 310 -5.93 -12.88 8.09
C ASN A 310 -6.93 -13.76 7.34
N LEU A 311 -7.29 -13.37 6.11
CA LEU A 311 -8.43 -13.91 5.39
C LEU A 311 -8.03 -14.35 3.97
N VAL A 312 -8.58 -15.48 3.54
CA VAL A 312 -8.68 -15.87 2.14
C VAL A 312 -10.15 -15.78 1.74
N VAL A 313 -10.45 -15.12 0.63
CA VAL A 313 -11.79 -15.09 0.01
C VAL A 313 -11.67 -15.85 -1.29
N ALA A 314 -12.55 -16.82 -1.53
CA ALA A 314 -12.44 -17.67 -2.71
C ALA A 314 -13.79 -18.17 -3.20
N VAL A 315 -13.86 -18.42 -4.51
CA VAL A 315 -14.98 -19.07 -5.19
C VAL A 315 -14.47 -20.32 -5.91
N ASP A 316 -15.12 -21.46 -5.67
CA ASP A 316 -14.82 -22.72 -6.36
C ASP A 316 -15.48 -22.77 -7.76
N ASN A 317 -15.15 -23.79 -8.56
CA ASN A 317 -15.73 -23.95 -9.90
C ASN A 317 -17.23 -24.27 -9.90
N ASP A 318 -17.80 -24.66 -8.75
CA ASP A 318 -19.24 -24.81 -8.54
C ASP A 318 -19.92 -23.47 -8.19
N GLY A 319 -19.16 -22.38 -8.08
CA GLY A 319 -19.67 -21.04 -7.77
C GLY A 319 -19.96 -20.81 -6.29
N ASN A 320 -19.43 -21.61 -5.37
CA ASN A 320 -19.58 -21.40 -3.94
C ASN A 320 -18.51 -20.43 -3.43
N LEU A 321 -18.96 -19.26 -2.97
CA LEU A 321 -18.14 -18.24 -2.34
C LEU A 321 -17.97 -18.53 -0.85
N PHE A 322 -16.74 -18.49 -0.37
CA PHE A 322 -16.41 -18.65 1.04
C PHE A 322 -15.26 -17.76 1.49
N GLU A 323 -15.21 -17.57 2.80
CA GLU A 323 -14.12 -16.96 3.53
C GLU A 323 -13.40 -18.01 4.37
N TYR A 324 -12.08 -17.93 4.45
CA TYR A 324 -11.27 -18.67 5.40
C TYR A 324 -10.38 -17.74 6.21
N ASN A 325 -10.68 -17.61 7.50
CA ASN A 325 -9.85 -16.83 8.40
C ASN A 325 -8.74 -17.73 8.97
N TYR A 326 -7.52 -17.59 8.47
CA TYR A 326 -6.41 -18.47 8.84
C TYR A 326 -5.89 -18.23 10.26
N LYS A 327 -6.16 -17.06 10.87
CA LYS A 327 -5.84 -16.82 12.29
C LYS A 327 -6.73 -17.63 13.24
N THR A 328 -8.02 -17.76 12.91
CA THR A 328 -9.01 -18.51 13.70
C THR A 328 -9.25 -19.93 13.18
N LYS A 329 -8.65 -20.27 12.02
CA LYS A 329 -8.85 -21.53 11.28
C LYS A 329 -10.32 -21.84 11.00
N LYS A 330 -11.11 -20.80 10.67
CA LYS A 330 -12.56 -20.92 10.42
C LYS A 330 -12.89 -20.67 8.96
N LYS A 331 -13.54 -21.64 8.31
CA LYS A 331 -14.20 -21.50 7.01
C LYS A 331 -15.65 -21.04 7.20
N THR A 332 -16.09 -20.05 6.42
CA THR A 332 -17.45 -19.50 6.44
C THR A 332 -17.96 -19.44 5.00
N SER A 333 -19.03 -20.18 4.69
CA SER A 333 -19.74 -20.05 3.41
C SER A 333 -20.52 -18.74 3.38
N LEU A 334 -20.47 -18.03 2.26
CA LEU A 334 -21.15 -16.76 2.08
C LEU A 334 -22.32 -16.87 1.12
N GLU A 335 -22.05 -17.25 -0.14
CA GLU A 335 -23.03 -17.27 -1.22
C GLU A 335 -22.76 -18.42 -2.20
N GLY A 336 -23.76 -18.80 -2.99
CA GLY A 336 -23.65 -19.79 -4.06
C GLY A 336 -24.05 -19.22 -5.42
N ASN A 337 -23.69 -19.92 -6.51
CA ASN A 337 -23.88 -19.46 -7.89
C ASN A 337 -23.17 -18.12 -8.18
N VAL A 338 -22.05 -17.87 -7.52
CA VAL A 338 -21.21 -16.70 -7.79
C VAL A 338 -20.52 -16.88 -9.13
N THR A 339 -20.75 -15.94 -10.03
CA THR A 339 -20.24 -15.97 -11.41
C THR A 339 -18.98 -15.13 -11.58
N ASN A 340 -18.69 -14.23 -10.65
CA ASN A 340 -17.49 -13.39 -10.69
C ASN A 340 -17.07 -12.95 -9.28
N LEU A 341 -15.76 -12.80 -9.08
CA LEU A 341 -15.13 -12.33 -7.84
C LEU A 341 -14.01 -11.34 -8.16
N LEU A 342 -14.16 -10.12 -7.65
CA LEU A 342 -13.25 -9.01 -7.83
C LEU A 342 -12.60 -8.64 -6.50
N GLY A 343 -11.27 -8.68 -6.49
CA GLY A 343 -10.47 -8.30 -5.34
C GLY A 343 -10.30 -6.78 -5.30
N MET A 344 -10.02 -6.26 -4.11
CA MET A 344 -9.56 -4.87 -4.00
C MET A 344 -8.09 -4.80 -4.44
N SER A 345 -7.74 -3.86 -5.30
CA SER A 345 -6.37 -3.62 -5.77
C SER A 345 -5.41 -3.33 -4.61
N SER A 346 -4.20 -3.87 -4.69
CA SER A 346 -3.13 -3.56 -3.72
C SER A 346 -2.45 -2.22 -3.99
N ASP A 347 -2.67 -1.63 -5.16
CA ASP A 347 -2.12 -0.33 -5.55
C ASP A 347 -3.14 0.81 -5.38
N ASN A 348 -4.43 0.52 -5.56
CA ASN A 348 -5.50 1.51 -5.53
C ASN A 348 -6.58 1.14 -4.51
N TYR A 349 -6.61 1.86 -3.39
CA TYR A 349 -7.63 1.66 -2.36
C TYR A 349 -9.05 1.77 -2.90
N ASN A 350 -9.93 0.87 -2.45
CA ASN A 350 -11.34 0.81 -2.86
C ASN A 350 -11.55 0.68 -4.38
N TYR A 351 -10.52 0.28 -5.13
CA TYR A 351 -10.64 -0.11 -6.52
C TYR A 351 -10.80 -1.62 -6.60
N TYR A 352 -11.89 -2.12 -7.18
CA TYR A 352 -12.20 -3.55 -7.28
C TYR A 352 -12.16 -3.97 -8.74
N SER A 353 -11.33 -4.97 -9.02
CA SER A 353 -11.03 -5.41 -10.38
C SER A 353 -10.80 -6.92 -10.41
N TYR A 354 -11.08 -7.54 -11.55
CA TYR A 354 -10.71 -8.93 -11.83
C TYR A 354 -9.19 -9.09 -12.01
N SER A 355 -8.49 -7.98 -12.29
CA SER A 355 -7.04 -7.85 -12.43
C SER A 355 -6.36 -7.40 -11.14
N ALA A 356 -7.09 -7.34 -10.02
CA ALA A 356 -6.47 -7.05 -8.73
C ALA A 356 -5.44 -8.12 -8.36
N ASP A 357 -4.40 -7.71 -7.65
CA ASP A 357 -3.38 -8.62 -7.13
C ASP A 357 -4.02 -9.69 -6.25
N LEU A 358 -3.51 -10.92 -6.34
CA LEU A 358 -4.00 -12.03 -5.51
C LEU A 358 -3.82 -11.77 -4.02
N VAL A 359 -2.84 -10.95 -3.64
CA VAL A 359 -2.56 -10.60 -2.25
C VAL A 359 -2.71 -9.10 -2.03
N ASN A 360 -3.54 -8.75 -1.07
CA ASN A 360 -3.70 -7.37 -0.60
C ASN A 360 -3.21 -7.24 0.84
N GLU A 361 -2.14 -6.46 1.03
CA GLU A 361 -1.50 -6.26 2.33
C GLU A 361 -2.00 -5.05 3.12
N TRP A 362 -2.98 -4.30 2.59
CA TRP A 362 -3.42 -3.09 3.24
C TRP A 362 -4.26 -3.40 4.49
N ASP A 363 -3.93 -2.72 5.59
CA ASP A 363 -4.66 -2.79 6.86
C ASP A 363 -6.14 -2.40 6.73
N LYS A 364 -6.44 -1.59 5.72
CA LYS A 364 -7.77 -1.11 5.40
C LYS A 364 -8.51 -1.94 4.35
N ALA A 365 -7.90 -2.94 3.72
CA ALA A 365 -8.57 -3.81 2.75
C ALA A 365 -9.66 -4.65 3.40
N ASN A 366 -10.88 -4.13 3.47
CA ASN A 366 -11.97 -4.72 4.26
C ASN A 366 -13.20 -5.08 3.42
N SER A 367 -13.04 -5.26 2.11
CA SER A 367 -14.15 -5.57 1.22
C SER A 367 -13.68 -6.19 -0.08
N PHE A 368 -14.63 -6.81 -0.78
CA PHE A 368 -14.48 -7.35 -2.13
C PHE A 368 -15.80 -7.23 -2.87
N VAL A 369 -15.79 -7.41 -4.19
CA VAL A 369 -17.01 -7.42 -5.01
C VAL A 369 -17.25 -8.81 -5.56
N TYR A 370 -18.49 -9.28 -5.54
CA TYR A 370 -18.89 -10.53 -6.18
C TYR A 370 -20.13 -10.32 -7.04
N ALA A 371 -20.37 -11.22 -7.98
CA ALA A 371 -21.55 -11.20 -8.83
C ALA A 371 -22.34 -12.50 -8.75
N ILE A 372 -23.67 -12.40 -8.73
CA ILE A 372 -24.59 -13.53 -8.94
C ILE A 372 -25.44 -13.21 -10.16
N GLY A 373 -25.25 -13.99 -11.23
CA GLY A 373 -25.83 -13.69 -12.53
C GLY A 373 -25.36 -12.33 -13.05
N TYR A 374 -26.26 -11.35 -13.08
CA TYR A 374 -26.00 -9.97 -13.55
C TYR A 374 -25.98 -8.93 -12.45
N VAL A 375 -26.04 -9.32 -11.18
CA VAL A 375 -26.09 -8.38 -10.04
C VAL A 375 -24.75 -8.39 -9.34
N TYR A 376 -24.15 -7.21 -9.19
CA TYR A 376 -22.89 -7.00 -8.50
C TYR A 376 -23.13 -6.53 -7.07
N TYR A 377 -22.39 -7.10 -6.13
CA TYR A 377 -22.49 -6.83 -4.70
C TYR A 377 -21.13 -6.45 -4.15
N LEU A 378 -21.07 -5.36 -3.37
CA LEU A 378 -19.94 -5.05 -2.51
C LEU A 378 -20.17 -5.73 -1.16
N TYR A 379 -19.24 -6.60 -0.78
CA TYR A 379 -19.26 -7.26 0.53
C TYR A 379 -18.29 -6.56 1.48
N ASP A 380 -18.78 -6.08 2.64
CA ASP A 380 -17.93 -5.61 3.74
C ASP A 380 -17.57 -6.76 4.68
N ILE A 381 -16.27 -7.01 4.83
CA ILE A 381 -15.70 -8.10 5.63
C ILE A 381 -15.95 -7.90 7.13
N LYS A 382 -15.96 -6.66 7.62
CA LYS A 382 -16.12 -6.36 9.06
C LYS A 382 -17.56 -6.49 9.49
N ASP A 383 -18.47 -5.99 8.67
CA ASP A 383 -19.91 -5.99 8.95
C ASP A 383 -20.61 -7.27 8.46
N ALA A 384 -19.89 -8.10 7.68
CA ALA A 384 -20.40 -9.32 7.06
C ALA A 384 -21.70 -9.08 6.29
N LYS A 385 -21.68 -8.06 5.43
CA LYS A 385 -22.87 -7.53 4.75
C LYS A 385 -22.59 -7.19 3.30
N SER A 386 -23.55 -7.54 2.44
CA SER A 386 -23.56 -7.19 1.02
C SER A 386 -24.43 -5.98 0.72
N THR A 387 -23.93 -5.11 -0.15
CA THR A 387 -24.65 -3.96 -0.73
C THR A 387 -24.71 -4.13 -2.24
N VAL A 388 -25.90 -4.05 -2.82
CA VAL A 388 -26.08 -4.13 -4.28
C VAL A 388 -25.47 -2.89 -4.91
N LEU A 389 -24.51 -3.07 -5.83
CA LEU A 389 -23.87 -2.00 -6.57
C LEU A 389 -24.67 -1.64 -7.82
N THR A 390 -24.92 -2.63 -8.68
CA THR A 390 -25.60 -2.43 -9.95
C THR A 390 -26.06 -3.77 -10.53
N LYS A 391 -26.90 -3.69 -11.57
CA LYS A 391 -27.21 -4.80 -12.45
C LYS A 391 -26.61 -4.54 -13.84
N SER A 392 -25.73 -5.41 -14.30
CA SER A 392 -25.10 -5.32 -15.63
C SER A 392 -24.91 -6.71 -16.22
N SER A 393 -25.17 -6.86 -17.52
CA SER A 393 -24.80 -8.05 -18.28
C SER A 393 -23.35 -8.02 -18.77
N ASP A 394 -22.65 -6.91 -18.57
CA ASP A 394 -21.24 -6.76 -18.89
C ASP A 394 -20.39 -7.45 -17.81
N SER A 395 -19.63 -8.47 -18.20
CA SER A 395 -18.77 -9.21 -17.28
C SER A 395 -17.46 -8.48 -16.96
N SER A 396 -17.14 -7.40 -17.68
CA SER A 396 -15.91 -6.59 -17.51
C SER A 396 -16.06 -5.45 -16.51
N MET A 397 -17.19 -5.39 -15.79
CA MET A 397 -17.45 -4.33 -14.83
C MET A 397 -16.42 -4.31 -13.70
N GLU A 398 -15.82 -3.15 -13.46
CA GLU A 398 -14.96 -2.84 -12.32
C GLU A 398 -15.57 -1.70 -11.50
N PHE A 399 -15.15 -1.56 -10.24
CA PHE A 399 -15.80 -0.63 -9.32
C PHE A 399 -14.81 0.16 -8.49
N ILE A 400 -15.18 1.40 -8.17
CA ILE A 400 -14.44 2.26 -7.26
C ILE A 400 -15.39 2.75 -6.19
N TYR A 401 -15.10 2.47 -4.94
CA TYR A 401 -15.93 2.93 -3.83
C TYR A 401 -15.35 4.17 -3.16
N ASP A 402 -15.92 5.35 -3.44
CA ASP A 402 -15.60 6.60 -2.76
C ASP A 402 -16.50 6.79 -1.53
N GLU A 403 -16.16 6.04 -0.47
CA GLU A 403 -16.84 6.08 0.83
C GLU A 403 -16.96 7.51 1.40
N ALA A 404 -15.93 8.35 1.21
CA ALA A 404 -15.91 9.68 1.81
C ALA A 404 -16.91 10.65 1.17
N ASN A 405 -17.21 10.46 -0.10
CA ASN A 405 -18.17 11.27 -0.84
C ASN A 405 -19.51 10.57 -1.07
N ASN A 406 -19.64 9.31 -0.65
CA ASN A 406 -20.78 8.45 -0.96
C ASN A 406 -21.03 8.32 -2.47
N TYR A 407 -19.98 7.97 -3.22
CA TYR A 407 -20.08 7.68 -4.65
C TYR A 407 -19.51 6.30 -4.97
N ILE A 408 -20.08 5.67 -5.98
CA ILE A 408 -19.50 4.54 -6.67
C ILE A 408 -19.20 5.00 -8.08
N TYR A 409 -17.99 4.71 -8.55
CA TYR A 409 -17.69 4.75 -9.97
C TYR A 409 -17.71 3.33 -10.48
N ALA A 410 -18.40 3.09 -11.59
CA ALA A 410 -18.40 1.80 -12.25
C ALA A 410 -17.75 1.97 -13.62
N LEU A 411 -16.96 1.00 -14.02
CA LEU A 411 -16.17 1.05 -15.24
C LEU A 411 -16.47 -0.20 -16.03
N ASN A 412 -16.59 -0.10 -17.34
CA ASN A 412 -16.40 -1.24 -18.22
C ASN A 412 -15.30 -0.94 -19.24
N THR A 413 -15.21 -1.78 -20.27
CA THR A 413 -14.16 -1.65 -21.29
C THR A 413 -14.16 -0.27 -21.98
N ASN A 414 -15.33 0.38 -22.11
CA ASN A 414 -15.50 1.55 -22.97
C ASN A 414 -16.11 2.78 -22.28
N THR A 415 -16.59 2.67 -21.06
CA THR A 415 -17.42 3.71 -20.45
C THR A 415 -17.16 3.81 -18.96
N VAL A 416 -17.15 5.05 -18.46
CA VAL A 416 -17.09 5.40 -17.05
C VAL A 416 -18.48 5.83 -16.61
N TYR A 417 -18.95 5.28 -15.50
CA TYR A 417 -20.22 5.61 -14.89
C TYR A 417 -20.01 6.14 -13.47
N SER A 418 -20.97 6.91 -12.97
CA SER A 418 -21.08 7.22 -11.55
C SER A 418 -22.47 6.94 -11.00
N ALA A 419 -22.53 6.61 -9.73
CA ALA A 419 -23.76 6.56 -8.97
C ALA A 419 -23.53 7.09 -7.56
N LYS A 420 -24.58 7.67 -6.99
CA LYS A 420 -24.60 8.18 -5.63
C LYS A 420 -25.02 7.06 -4.69
N LEU A 421 -24.38 7.00 -3.53
CA LEU A 421 -24.76 6.10 -2.45
C LEU A 421 -25.55 6.88 -1.39
N ASP A 422 -26.72 6.37 -1.02
CA ASP A 422 -27.50 6.85 0.12
C ASP A 422 -27.74 5.69 1.09
N GLY A 423 -26.93 5.64 2.16
CA GLY A 423 -26.86 4.49 3.05
C GLY A 423 -26.40 3.24 2.29
N ASP A 424 -27.26 2.22 2.22
CA ASP A 424 -27.00 0.97 1.48
C ASP A 424 -27.63 0.96 0.08
N THR A 425 -28.16 2.09 -0.39
CA THR A 425 -28.86 2.18 -1.67
C THR A 425 -28.01 2.92 -2.68
N VAL A 426 -27.72 2.26 -3.80
CA VAL A 426 -27.02 2.86 -4.95
C VAL A 426 -28.04 3.40 -5.94
N SER A 427 -27.87 4.64 -6.38
CA SER A 427 -28.71 5.21 -7.45
C SER A 427 -28.49 4.50 -8.78
N SER A 428 -29.30 4.82 -9.79
CA SER A 428 -28.98 4.41 -11.16
C SER A 428 -27.60 4.91 -11.58
N LEU A 429 -26.89 4.10 -12.36
CA LEU A 429 -25.63 4.51 -13.00
C LEU A 429 -25.92 5.62 -14.02
N GLU A 430 -25.22 6.72 -13.88
CA GLU A 430 -25.16 7.83 -14.83
C GLU A 430 -23.87 7.70 -15.63
N GLU A 431 -23.97 7.70 -16.95
CA GLU A 431 -22.79 7.74 -17.84
C GLU A 431 -22.08 9.08 -17.69
N LEU A 432 -20.76 9.01 -17.45
CA LEU A 432 -19.89 10.17 -17.40
C LEU A 432 -19.29 10.41 -18.79
N ASP A 433 -18.48 9.47 -19.26
CA ASP A 433 -17.83 9.57 -20.56
C ASP A 433 -17.42 8.19 -21.10
N ASN A 434 -17.06 8.16 -22.38
CA ASN A 434 -16.47 7.02 -23.04
C ASN A 434 -14.93 7.06 -22.93
N ILE A 435 -14.32 5.88 -22.86
CA ILE A 435 -12.88 5.67 -22.80
C ILE A 435 -12.49 4.63 -23.84
N LYS A 436 -11.27 4.72 -24.40
CA LYS A 436 -10.80 3.75 -25.41
C LYS A 436 -10.27 2.45 -24.79
N THR A 437 -9.89 2.47 -23.50
CA THR A 437 -9.37 1.33 -22.77
C THR A 437 -9.48 1.53 -21.27
N ALA A 438 -9.77 0.47 -20.51
CA ALA A 438 -9.83 0.50 -19.05
C ALA A 438 -8.51 0.93 -18.37
N ARG A 439 -7.35 0.79 -19.05
CA ARG A 439 -6.05 1.28 -18.53
C ARG A 439 -5.95 2.80 -18.47
N ASN A 440 -6.91 3.52 -19.04
CA ASN A 440 -6.96 4.98 -19.00
C ASN A 440 -7.52 5.52 -17.70
N VAL A 441 -7.76 4.70 -16.66
CA VAL A 441 -8.46 5.13 -15.44
C VAL A 441 -7.55 4.98 -14.22
N VAL A 442 -7.52 6.02 -13.39
CA VAL A 442 -6.74 6.04 -12.15
C VAL A 442 -7.56 6.71 -11.04
N TYR A 443 -7.66 6.06 -9.89
CA TYR A 443 -8.32 6.64 -8.73
C TYR A 443 -7.32 7.07 -7.65
N ASN A 444 -7.31 8.36 -7.35
CA ASN A 444 -6.52 8.89 -6.27
C ASN A 444 -7.30 8.85 -4.95
N TYR A 445 -7.01 7.84 -4.12
CA TYR A 445 -7.67 7.70 -2.81
C TYR A 445 -7.47 8.92 -1.90
N SER A 446 -6.31 9.60 -1.92
CA SER A 446 -6.07 10.67 -0.95
C SER A 446 -6.85 11.94 -1.29
N THR A 447 -7.07 12.22 -2.57
CA THR A 447 -7.87 13.37 -3.01
C THR A 447 -9.33 13.05 -3.28
N LYS A 448 -9.67 11.75 -3.35
CA LYS A 448 -11.00 11.24 -3.71
C LYS A 448 -11.42 11.76 -5.08
N GLU A 449 -10.51 11.60 -6.03
CA GLU A 449 -10.67 12.05 -7.42
C GLU A 449 -10.36 10.87 -8.34
N LEU A 450 -11.27 10.64 -9.28
CA LEU A 450 -11.05 9.75 -10.40
C LEU A 450 -10.45 10.57 -11.54
N TYR A 451 -9.47 10.01 -12.22
CA TYR A 451 -8.88 10.57 -13.43
C TYR A 451 -9.04 9.56 -14.53
N PHE A 452 -9.42 10.01 -15.72
CA PHE A 452 -9.35 9.15 -16.90
C PHE A 452 -8.98 9.92 -18.17
N ILE A 453 -8.56 9.19 -19.20
CA ILE A 453 -8.41 9.71 -20.57
C ILE A 453 -9.64 9.30 -21.37
N ASP A 454 -10.42 10.30 -21.81
CA ASP A 454 -11.68 10.11 -22.54
C ASP A 454 -11.47 9.66 -24.00
N GLY A 455 -12.57 9.44 -24.72
CA GLY A 455 -12.59 9.05 -26.13
C GLY A 455 -11.96 10.07 -27.08
N ASP A 456 -11.91 11.34 -26.69
CA ASP A 456 -11.33 12.45 -27.45
C ASP A 456 -9.87 12.74 -27.05
N SER A 457 -9.28 11.90 -26.20
CA SER A 457 -7.90 12.02 -25.70
C SER A 457 -7.72 13.20 -24.73
N ASN A 458 -8.75 13.58 -23.98
CA ASN A 458 -8.62 14.56 -22.90
C ASN A 458 -8.45 13.86 -21.56
N LEU A 459 -7.60 14.42 -20.71
CA LEU A 459 -7.50 14.05 -19.31
C LEU A 459 -8.64 14.70 -18.53
N VAL A 460 -9.59 13.88 -18.10
CA VAL A 460 -10.75 14.29 -17.31
C VAL A 460 -10.54 13.93 -15.85
N ARG A 461 -10.92 14.84 -14.95
CA ARG A 461 -11.03 14.57 -13.51
C ARG A 461 -12.49 14.54 -13.11
N VAL A 462 -12.86 13.53 -12.34
CA VAL A 462 -14.18 13.40 -11.72
C VAL A 462 -14.09 13.50 -10.21
N LYS A 463 -15.00 14.27 -9.63
CA LYS A 463 -15.19 14.35 -8.19
C LYS A 463 -16.67 14.51 -7.86
N LYS A 464 -17.25 13.56 -7.13
CA LYS A 464 -18.70 13.55 -6.82
C LYS A 464 -19.58 13.55 -8.07
N GLY A 465 -19.16 12.82 -9.10
CA GLY A 465 -19.83 12.81 -10.41
C GLY A 465 -19.61 14.07 -11.26
N GLU A 466 -18.92 15.10 -10.75
CA GLU A 466 -18.64 16.31 -11.53
C GLU A 466 -17.34 16.17 -12.33
N GLU A 467 -17.45 16.30 -13.65
CA GLU A 467 -16.35 16.26 -14.61
C GLU A 467 -15.64 17.61 -14.76
N LYS A 468 -14.33 17.53 -14.97
CA LYS A 468 -13.50 18.66 -15.34
C LYS A 468 -12.35 18.21 -16.21
N GLU A 469 -12.32 18.70 -17.44
CA GLU A 469 -11.16 18.59 -18.32
C GLU A 469 -9.94 19.32 -17.73
N LEU A 470 -8.79 18.66 -17.77
CA LEU A 470 -7.52 19.17 -17.23
C LEU A 470 -6.45 19.40 -18.29
N GLU A 471 -6.48 18.63 -19.38
CA GLU A 471 -5.49 18.65 -20.46
C GLU A 471 -6.07 17.94 -21.70
N SER A 472 -5.75 18.40 -22.90
CA SER A 472 -6.12 17.79 -24.17
C SER A 472 -4.94 17.04 -24.83
N ASN A 473 -5.21 16.18 -25.81
CA ASN A 473 -4.21 15.43 -26.59
C ASN A 473 -3.30 14.52 -25.75
N VAL A 474 -3.86 13.93 -24.69
CA VAL A 474 -3.17 12.99 -23.82
C VAL A 474 -3.10 11.63 -24.49
N TYR A 475 -1.90 11.05 -24.53
CA TYR A 475 -1.68 9.73 -25.13
C TYR A 475 -2.41 8.64 -24.34
N ASP A 476 -3.25 7.87 -25.03
CA ASP A 476 -3.98 6.75 -24.44
C ASP A 476 -3.04 5.73 -23.79
N GLY A 477 -3.39 5.27 -22.60
CA GLY A 477 -2.61 4.31 -21.80
C GLY A 477 -1.44 4.93 -21.03
N SER A 478 -1.22 6.26 -21.13
CA SER A 478 -0.14 6.94 -20.42
C SER A 478 -0.50 7.46 -19.02
N LEU A 479 -1.75 7.34 -18.57
CA LEU A 479 -2.14 7.87 -17.27
C LEU A 479 -1.65 6.95 -16.13
N SER A 480 -0.92 7.50 -15.16
CA SER A 480 -0.46 6.75 -13.99
C SER A 480 -0.39 7.60 -12.72
N LEU A 481 -0.48 6.96 -11.55
CA LEU A 481 -0.14 7.58 -10.26
C LEU A 481 1.38 7.71 -10.13
N VAL A 482 1.82 8.77 -9.48
CA VAL A 482 3.21 8.85 -9.02
C VAL A 482 3.35 8.07 -7.73
N SER A 483 4.14 7.01 -7.76
CA SER A 483 4.41 6.15 -6.62
C SER A 483 4.92 6.94 -5.42
N ASN A 484 4.32 6.66 -4.26
CA ASN A 484 4.51 7.33 -2.97
C ASN A 484 4.07 8.82 -2.88
N ASP A 485 3.66 9.45 -3.98
CA ASP A 485 3.07 10.78 -3.94
C ASP A 485 1.55 10.66 -3.98
N SER A 486 0.96 10.75 -2.79
CA SER A 486 -0.47 10.57 -2.56
C SER A 486 -1.42 11.38 -3.44
N LYS A 487 -0.97 12.39 -4.19
CA LYS A 487 -1.84 13.30 -4.97
C LYS A 487 -1.49 13.41 -6.45
N ALA A 488 -0.31 12.94 -6.83
CA ALA A 488 0.25 13.28 -8.12
C ALA A 488 -0.02 12.22 -9.17
N ILE A 489 -0.19 12.68 -10.40
CA ILE A 489 -0.35 11.85 -11.58
C ILE A 489 0.72 12.22 -12.62
N CYS A 490 0.99 11.30 -13.53
CA CYS A 490 1.77 11.56 -14.73
C CYS A 490 1.04 11.06 -15.97
N TYR A 491 1.32 11.70 -17.09
CA TYR A 491 0.73 11.41 -18.40
C TYR A 491 1.64 11.90 -19.53
N ILE A 492 1.35 11.53 -20.76
CA ILE A 492 2.13 11.92 -21.95
C ILE A 492 1.27 12.81 -22.86
N VAL A 493 1.85 13.92 -23.34
CA VAL A 493 1.28 14.79 -24.39
C VAL A 493 2.41 15.13 -25.35
N ASP A 494 2.20 14.97 -26.66
CA ASP A 494 3.16 15.30 -27.71
C ASP A 494 4.59 14.79 -27.42
N ASN A 495 4.73 13.48 -27.16
CA ASN A 495 5.99 12.83 -26.78
C ASN A 495 6.73 13.48 -25.59
N SER A 496 6.00 14.16 -24.71
CA SER A 496 6.53 14.73 -23.48
C SER A 496 5.83 14.15 -22.27
N ILE A 497 6.59 13.79 -21.24
CA ILE A 497 6.04 13.35 -19.95
C ILE A 497 5.72 14.58 -19.11
N TYR A 498 4.50 14.63 -18.59
CA TYR A 498 4.02 15.64 -17.67
C TYR A 498 3.83 15.05 -16.28
N TYR A 499 4.28 15.80 -15.27
CA TYR A 499 4.00 15.57 -13.86
C TYR A 499 2.97 16.60 -13.40
N ARG A 500 1.90 16.14 -12.76
CA ARG A 500 0.90 17.02 -12.16
C ARG A 500 0.74 16.69 -10.69
N LYS A 501 1.14 17.63 -9.82
CA LYS A 501 1.13 17.47 -8.36
C LYS A 501 -0.28 17.28 -7.76
N SER A 502 -1.32 17.84 -8.40
CA SER A 502 -2.73 17.70 -8.02
C SER A 502 -3.64 18.24 -9.12
N SER A 503 -4.95 17.95 -9.06
CA SER A 503 -5.96 18.51 -9.97
C SER A 503 -5.93 20.05 -10.10
N THR A 504 -5.51 20.76 -9.05
CA THR A 504 -5.46 22.24 -9.03
C THR A 504 -4.11 22.85 -9.41
N ALA A 505 -3.04 22.04 -9.43
CA ALA A 505 -1.71 22.52 -9.78
C ALA A 505 -1.52 22.51 -11.30
N ALA A 506 -0.73 23.45 -11.82
CA ALA A 506 -0.30 23.40 -13.21
C ALA A 506 0.51 22.12 -13.46
N ALA A 507 0.34 21.56 -14.67
CA ALA A 507 1.18 20.47 -15.13
C ALA A 507 2.60 20.98 -15.40
N VAL A 508 3.57 20.13 -15.13
CA VAL A 508 4.99 20.41 -15.30
C VAL A 508 5.54 19.41 -16.30
N LYS A 509 6.02 19.89 -17.45
CA LYS A 509 6.78 19.05 -18.39
C LYS A 509 8.10 18.65 -17.74
N ILE A 510 8.36 17.36 -17.63
CA ILE A 510 9.57 16.84 -16.98
C ILE A 510 10.57 16.19 -17.93
N TYR A 511 10.09 15.74 -19.09
CA TYR A 511 10.90 15.06 -20.11
C TYR A 511 10.26 15.20 -21.49
N THR A 512 11.10 15.22 -22.52
CA THR A 512 10.69 15.11 -23.93
C THR A 512 11.56 14.04 -24.55
N GLY A 513 10.93 13.06 -25.19
CA GLY A 513 11.61 11.96 -25.87
C GLY A 513 11.03 11.74 -27.26
N ASP A 514 11.43 10.64 -27.88
CA ASP A 514 10.91 10.20 -29.17
C ASP A 514 10.01 8.97 -28.96
N ASN A 515 8.82 8.97 -29.56
CA ASN A 515 7.87 7.84 -29.54
C ASN A 515 7.54 7.34 -28.12
N LEU A 516 7.20 8.26 -27.20
CA LEU A 516 6.82 7.87 -25.85
C LEU A 516 5.42 7.25 -25.85
N THR A 517 5.34 5.97 -25.45
CA THR A 517 4.08 5.20 -25.40
C THR A 517 3.70 4.76 -23.98
N THR A 518 4.58 4.95 -22.99
CA THR A 518 4.33 4.60 -21.59
C THR A 518 5.20 5.45 -20.67
N ASN A 519 4.74 5.70 -19.45
CA ASN A 519 5.44 6.48 -18.41
C ASN A 519 5.30 5.82 -17.02
N ILE A 520 5.07 4.51 -16.99
CA ILE A 520 4.79 3.76 -15.75
C ILE A 520 6.02 3.79 -14.83
N GLY A 521 5.77 3.79 -13.52
CA GLY A 521 6.79 3.59 -12.51
C GLY A 521 7.45 4.87 -12.00
N MET A 522 6.86 6.06 -12.24
CA MET A 522 7.40 7.29 -11.67
C MET A 522 7.33 7.27 -10.14
N VAL A 523 8.47 7.50 -9.49
CA VAL A 523 8.59 7.57 -8.03
C VAL A 523 9.11 8.95 -7.63
N LYS A 524 8.58 9.48 -6.53
CA LYS A 524 9.16 10.66 -5.90
C LYS A 524 10.08 10.26 -4.75
N TYR A 525 11.38 10.53 -4.86
CA TYR A 525 12.31 10.26 -3.77
C TYR A 525 13.03 11.54 -3.36
N LYS A 526 12.94 11.87 -2.07
CA LYS A 526 13.37 13.17 -1.52
C LYS A 526 12.68 14.30 -2.31
N ASN A 527 13.45 15.20 -2.96
CA ASN A 527 12.91 16.32 -3.76
C ASN A 527 12.98 16.08 -5.28
N LYS A 528 13.24 14.84 -5.70
CA LYS A 528 13.38 14.47 -7.11
C LYS A 528 12.32 13.48 -7.55
N LEU A 529 12.03 13.48 -8.84
CA LEU A 529 11.29 12.44 -9.54
C LEU A 529 12.29 11.49 -10.18
N TYR A 530 11.99 10.20 -10.15
CA TYR A 530 12.70 9.13 -10.84
C TYR A 530 11.70 8.43 -11.74
N PHE A 531 12.05 8.23 -13.01
CA PHE A 531 11.14 7.68 -14.01
C PHE A 531 11.89 7.10 -15.20
N TYR A 532 11.26 6.18 -15.92
CA TYR A 532 11.76 5.67 -17.19
C TYR A 532 11.49 6.66 -18.32
N ALA A 533 12.54 7.07 -19.01
CA ALA A 533 12.47 7.89 -20.23
C ALA A 533 12.30 7.04 -21.50
N SER A 534 12.72 5.78 -21.45
CA SER A 534 12.49 4.74 -22.45
C SER A 534 12.54 3.37 -21.76
N SER A 535 12.40 2.27 -22.50
CA SER A 535 12.76 0.94 -21.99
C SER A 535 14.16 1.02 -21.39
N GLU A 536 14.28 0.72 -20.10
CA GLU A 536 15.51 0.68 -19.29
C GLU A 536 16.22 2.00 -18.96
N LEU A 537 15.97 3.12 -19.67
CA LEU A 537 16.67 4.38 -19.35
C LEU A 537 16.02 5.08 -18.16
N LEU A 538 16.69 5.05 -17.00
CA LEU A 538 16.26 5.78 -15.81
C LEU A 538 16.75 7.23 -15.88
N CYS A 539 15.82 8.15 -15.69
CA CYS A 539 16.09 9.57 -15.56
C CYS A 539 15.63 10.09 -14.19
N THR A 540 16.20 11.23 -13.80
CA THR A 540 15.76 11.97 -12.63
C THR A 540 15.68 13.46 -12.91
N CYS A 541 14.72 14.15 -12.30
CA CYS A 541 14.57 15.59 -12.42
C CYS A 541 13.95 16.20 -11.15
N SER A 542 13.86 17.53 -11.10
CA SER A 542 13.17 18.22 -10.01
C SER A 542 11.65 18.16 -10.20
N THR A 543 10.89 18.24 -9.09
CA THR A 543 9.41 18.32 -9.15
C THR A 543 8.88 19.61 -9.82
N LYS A 544 9.73 20.60 -10.07
CA LYS A 544 9.39 21.84 -10.79
C LYS A 544 9.75 21.77 -12.28
N GLY A 545 10.24 20.62 -12.76
CA GLY A 545 10.88 20.50 -14.06
C GLY A 545 12.33 20.99 -14.01
N GLY A 546 13.10 20.65 -15.04
CA GLY A 546 14.53 20.95 -15.11
C GLY A 546 15.41 20.08 -14.18
N SER A 547 16.72 20.34 -14.23
CA SER A 547 17.75 19.48 -13.62
C SER A 547 17.62 18.02 -14.05
N LEU A 548 17.19 17.80 -15.30
CA LEU A 548 17.11 16.49 -15.90
C LEU A 548 18.52 15.88 -15.93
N SER A 549 18.64 14.68 -15.40
CA SER A 549 19.84 13.88 -15.45
C SER A 549 19.46 12.47 -15.87
N GLU A 550 20.17 11.93 -16.85
CA GLU A 550 20.18 10.50 -17.11
C GLU A 550 20.97 9.84 -16.00
N VAL A 551 20.40 8.80 -15.39
CA VAL A 551 21.07 7.97 -14.40
C VAL A 551 21.81 6.84 -15.10
N GLY A 552 21.15 6.18 -16.05
CA GLY A 552 21.71 5.10 -16.85
C GLY A 552 20.66 4.07 -17.25
N LYS A 553 21.09 3.05 -17.99
CA LYS A 553 20.26 1.89 -18.30
C LYS A 553 20.21 0.95 -17.11
N ILE A 554 19.02 0.60 -16.65
CA ILE A 554 18.78 -0.31 -15.53
C ILE A 554 17.62 -1.26 -15.86
N ALA A 555 17.62 -2.44 -15.25
CA ALA A 555 16.53 -3.41 -15.42
C ALA A 555 15.27 -2.97 -14.66
N ARG A 556 15.41 -2.65 -13.36
CA ARG A 556 14.30 -2.19 -12.51
C ARG A 556 14.77 -1.21 -11.42
N PHE A 557 13.89 -0.32 -10.97
CA PHE A 557 14.07 0.46 -9.75
C PHE A 557 12.85 0.43 -8.84
N TRP A 558 13.08 0.54 -7.53
CA TRP A 558 12.00 0.58 -6.55
C TRP A 558 12.44 1.25 -5.25
N LEU A 559 11.45 1.57 -4.41
CA LEU A 559 11.67 1.95 -3.02
C LEU A 559 11.46 0.73 -2.13
N GLY A 560 12.53 0.27 -1.51
CA GLY A 560 12.50 -0.83 -0.55
C GLY A 560 12.52 -0.30 0.88
N THR A 561 12.09 -1.13 1.83
CA THR A 561 12.40 -0.88 3.25
C THR A 561 13.87 -1.09 3.52
N LYS A 562 14.46 -0.24 4.36
CA LYS A 562 15.82 -0.43 4.83
C LYS A 562 15.99 -1.84 5.43
N LEU A 563 16.89 -2.62 4.84
CA LEU A 563 17.29 -3.93 5.36
C LEU A 563 17.92 -3.71 6.74
N LYS A 564 17.48 -4.47 7.75
CA LYS A 564 17.94 -4.31 9.13
C LYS A 564 19.16 -5.16 9.41
#